data_AF-A0A352RYN2-F1
#
_entry.id   AF-A0A352RYN2-F1
#
_cell.length_a   1.000
_cell.length_b   1.000
_cell.length_c   1.000
_cell.angle_alpha   90.00
_cell.angle_beta   90.00
_cell.angle_gamma   90.00
#
_symmetry.space_group_name_H-M   'P 1'
#
loop_
_entity.id
_entity.type
_entity.pdbx_description
1 polymer ?
#
loop_
_entity_poly.entity_id
_entity_poly.type
_entity_poly.pdbx_seq_one_letter_code
_entity_poly.pdbx_strand_id
1 'polypeptide(L)' 'PPIVASGFVSTQDDIRSAIAHDALAVSTSDQRLWAFDPQAKTIRK' A
#
# COMPACT_ATOMS: atom_id res chain seq x y z
N PRO A 1 -15.00 -10.58 -6.22
CA PRO A 1 -15.42 -9.19 -5.91
C PRO A 1 -14.16 -8.33 -5.72
N PRO A 2 -14.16 -7.02 -6.03
CA PRO A 2 -12.97 -6.20 -5.82
C PRO A 2 -12.64 -6.11 -4.33
N ILE A 3 -11.39 -6.42 -3.96
CA ILE A 3 -10.92 -6.38 -2.57
C ILE A 3 -10.35 -5.00 -2.27
N VAL A 4 -10.77 -4.39 -1.17
CA VAL A 4 -10.19 -3.12 -0.69
C VAL A 4 -9.62 -3.37 0.71
N ALA A 5 -8.30 -3.21 0.85
CA ALA A 5 -7.64 -3.34 2.15
C ALA A 5 -7.79 -2.04 2.96
N SER A 6 -8.13 -2.14 4.24
CA SER A 6 -8.29 -0.99 5.14
C SER A 6 -8.00 -1.36 6.59
N GLY A 7 -7.85 -0.36 7.45
CA GLY A 7 -7.88 -0.53 8.92
C GLY A 7 -6.57 -0.88 9.60
N PHE A 8 -5.51 -1.28 8.88
CA PHE A 8 -4.18 -1.56 9.45
C PHE A 8 -3.00 -1.24 8.53
N VAL A 9 -3.25 -0.53 7.42
CA VAL A 9 -2.20 -0.13 6.48
C VAL A 9 -1.47 1.09 7.02
N SER A 10 -0.32 0.83 7.64
CA SER A 10 0.46 1.81 8.40
C SER A 10 1.86 2.03 7.81
N THR A 11 2.25 1.17 6.88
CA THR A 11 3.55 1.20 6.21
C THR A 11 3.41 0.99 4.71
N GLN A 12 4.44 1.35 3.95
CA GLN A 12 4.51 1.05 2.52
C GLN A 12 4.56 -0.46 2.25
N ASP A 13 5.11 -1.25 3.17
CA ASP A 13 5.14 -2.71 3.05
C ASP A 13 3.74 -3.32 3.22
N ASP A 14 2.87 -2.75 4.07
CA ASP A 14 1.47 -3.17 4.17
C ASP A 14 0.72 -2.92 2.86
N ILE A 15 0.96 -1.76 2.23
CA ILE A 15 0.38 -1.43 0.91
C ILE A 15 0.85 -2.43 -0.14
N ARG A 16 2.16 -2.68 -0.20
CA ARG A 16 2.74 -3.62 -1.15
C ARG A 16 2.21 -5.04 -0.94
N SER A 17 2.09 -5.48 0.31
CA SER A 17 1.54 -6.78 0.67
C SER A 17 0.07 -6.89 0.25
N ALA A 18 -0.75 -5.89 0.57
CA ALA A 18 -2.16 -5.87 0.16
C ALA A 18 -2.32 -5.99 -1.36
N ILE A 19 -1.56 -5.21 -2.13
CA ILE A 19 -1.56 -5.27 -3.60
C ILE A 19 -1.08 -6.64 -4.10
N ALA A 20 -0.05 -7.22 -3.49
CA ALA A 20 0.46 -8.55 -3.84
C ALA A 20 -0.55 -9.68 -3.55
N HIS A 21 -1.49 -9.44 -2.64
CA HIS A 21 -2.60 -10.34 -2.31
C HIS A 21 -3.91 -9.98 -3.04
N ASP A 22 -3.81 -9.39 -4.24
CA ASP A 22 -4.94 -9.03 -5.11
C ASP A 22 -5.91 -7.99 -4.54
N ALA A 23 -5.45 -7.13 -3.62
CA ALA A 23 -6.22 -5.92 -3.27
C ALA A 23 -6.24 -4.96 -4.46
N LEU A 24 -7.45 -4.57 -4.87
CA LEU A 24 -7.68 -3.56 -5.91
C LEU A 24 -7.28 -2.16 -5.41
N ALA A 25 -7.56 -1.87 -4.14
CA ALA A 25 -7.31 -0.57 -3.55
C ALA A 25 -6.96 -0.67 -2.06
N VAL A 26 -6.31 0.38 -1.56
CA VAL A 26 -5.99 0.54 -0.15
C VAL A 26 -6.59 1.84 0.37
N SER A 27 -7.33 1.75 1.48
CA SER A 27 -7.86 2.91 2.20
C SER A 27 -7.08 3.11 3.48
N THR A 28 -6.41 4.26 3.61
CA THR A 28 -5.67 4.64 4.81
C THR A 28 -5.86 6.11 5.16
N SER A 29 -5.98 6.39 6.45
CA SER A 29 -6.02 7.74 7.00
C SER A 29 -4.63 8.33 7.22
N ASP A 30 -3.56 7.53 7.07
CA ASP A 30 -2.19 8.01 7.22
C ASP A 30 -1.74 8.76 5.97
N GLN A 31 -1.65 10.09 6.09
CA GLN A 31 -1.26 10.98 5.00
C GLN A 31 0.15 10.71 4.47
N ARG A 32 1.06 10.14 5.28
CA ARG A 32 2.43 9.81 4.85
C ARG A 32 2.45 8.76 3.75
N LEU A 33 1.41 7.93 3.71
CA LEU A 33 1.25 6.85 2.75
C LEU A 33 0.56 7.29 1.46
N TRP A 34 0.01 8.50 1.40
CA TRP A 34 -0.68 8.99 0.20
C TRP A 34 0.28 9.27 -0.95
N ALA A 35 1.53 9.61 -0.63
CA ALA A 35 2.61 9.74 -1.62
C ALA A 35 3.27 8.39 -1.98
N PHE A 36 2.57 7.27 -1.77
CA PHE A 36 3.09 5.95 -2.12
C PHE A 36 3.26 5.82 -3.64
N ASP A 37 4.51 5.58 -4.05
CA ASP A 37 4.85 5.22 -5.42
C ASP A 37 5.02 3.68 -5.51
N PRO A 38 4.08 2.96 -6.14
CA PRO A 38 4.17 1.50 -6.29
C PRO A 38 5.37 1.07 -7.16
N GLN A 39 5.94 1.98 -7.96
CA GLN A 39 7.06 1.71 -8.86
C GLN A 39 8.39 2.26 -8.37
N ALA A 40 8.42 2.93 -7.22
CA ALA A 40 9.67 3.39 -6.62
C ALA A 40 10.55 2.18 -6.33
N LYS A 41 11.57 1.98 -7.17
CA LYS A 41 12.61 0.99 -6.91
C LYS A 41 13.32 1.44 -5.63
N THR A 42 13.26 0.63 -4.58
CA THR A 42 14.15 0.79 -3.43
C THR A 42 15.58 0.73 -3.95
N ILE A 43 16.19 1.90 -4.14
CA ILE A 43 17.63 2.01 -4.40
C ILE A 43 18.27 1.73 -3.06
N ARG A 44 18.64 0.46 -2.82
CA ARG A 44 19.51 0.12 -1.69
C ARG A 44 20.86 0.80 -1.96
N LYS A 45 21.19 1.81 -1.15
CA LYS A 45 22.57 2.30 -1.02
C LYS A 45 23.38 1.32 -0.19
#